data_AF-A0A1L9BQC9-F1
#
_entry.id   AF-A0A1L9BQC9-F1
#
_cell.length_a   1.000
_cell.length_b   1.000
_cell.length_c   1.000
_cell.angle_alpha   90.00
_cell.angle_beta   90.00
_cell.angle_gamma   90.00
#
_symmetry.space_group_name_H-M   'P 1'
#
loop_
_entity.id
_entity.type
_entity.pdbx_description
1 polymer ?
#
loop_
_entity_poly.entity_id
_entity_poly.type
_entity_poly.pdbx_seq_one_letter_code
_entity_poly.pdbx_strand_id
1 'polypeptide(L)'
;MPMVLPAAQMRLVTQFSRMAIESQLIIGMRMAGMMGLMPQAPGENFRMIAEKQAAASEAMFAVAKAGMIGASPERMMSAALRPYGKRTRANSRRLTAKKD
;
A
#
# COMPACT_ATOMS: atom_id res chain seq x y z
N MET A 1 -19.10 33.18 8.55
CA MET A 1 -20.02 32.24 7.89
C MET A 1 -19.54 30.82 8.18
N PRO A 2 -20.33 29.95 8.83
CA PRO A 2 -19.88 28.59 9.08
C PRO A 2 -19.71 27.90 7.72
N MET A 3 -18.50 27.44 7.45
CA MET A 3 -18.18 26.67 6.25
C MET A 3 -18.76 25.27 6.42
N VAL A 4 -20.06 25.13 6.16
CA VAL A 4 -20.71 23.82 6.05
C VAL A 4 -20.14 23.19 4.79
N LEU A 5 -19.11 22.35 4.95
CA LEU A 5 -18.51 21.61 3.85
C LEU A 5 -19.63 20.83 3.15
N PRO A 6 -19.85 20.99 1.82
CA PRO A 6 -20.80 20.18 1.07
C PRO A 6 -20.73 18.70 1.49
N ALA A 7 -21.87 18.02 1.59
CA ALA A 7 -21.95 16.64 2.12
C ALA A 7 -20.90 15.67 1.53
N ALA A 8 -20.50 15.88 0.27
CA ALA A 8 -19.41 15.14 -0.39
C ALA A 8 -18.04 15.32 0.29
N GLN A 9 -17.67 16.54 0.68
CA GLN A 9 -16.43 16.84 1.40
C GLN A 9 -16.45 16.25 2.82
N MET A 10 -17.58 16.31 3.52
CA MET A 10 -17.72 15.70 4.84
C MET A 10 -17.58 14.18 4.79
N ARG A 11 -18.15 13.54 3.75
CA ARG A 11 -17.95 12.10 3.49
C ARG A 11 -16.50 11.77 3.18
N LEU A 12 -15.80 12.62 2.44
CA LEU A 12 -14.38 12.41 2.12
C LEU A 12 -13.49 12.55 3.37
N VAL A 13 -13.74 13.56 4.20
CA VAL A 13 -13.02 13.76 5.47
C VAL A 13 -13.25 12.57 6.41
N THR A 14 -14.49 12.09 6.56
CA THR A 14 -14.78 10.93 7.41
C THR A 14 -14.14 9.64 6.88
N GLN A 15 -14.15 9.41 5.57
CA GLN A 15 -13.42 8.29 4.95
C GLN A 15 -11.92 8.39 5.17
N PHE A 16 -11.34 9.58 5.01
CA PHE A 16 -9.92 9.82 5.25
C PHE A 16 -9.55 9.58 6.72
N SER A 17 -10.31 10.12 7.67
CA SER A 17 -10.09 9.91 9.10
C SER A 17 -10.18 8.43 9.47
N ARG A 18 -11.14 7.70 8.91
CA ARG A 18 -11.26 6.25 9.11
C ARG A 18 -10.03 5.51 8.59
N MET A 19 -9.60 5.78 7.35
CA MET A 19 -8.39 5.17 6.79
C MET A 19 -7.14 5.52 7.60
N ALA A 20 -7.03 6.74 8.10
CA ALA A 20 -5.91 7.16 8.94
C ALA A 20 -5.84 6.35 10.23
N ILE A 21 -6.98 6.17 10.93
CA ILE A 21 -7.06 5.35 12.14
C ILE A 21 -6.73 3.87 11.84
N GLU A 22 -7.34 3.30 10.79
CA GLU A 22 -7.07 1.92 10.36
C GLU A 22 -5.59 1.72 10.03
N SER A 23 -4.95 2.71 9.38
CA SER A 23 -3.52 2.68 9.07
C SER A 23 -2.65 2.68 10.32
N GLN A 24 -2.96 3.50 11.33
CA GLN A 24 -2.22 3.53 12.60
C GLN A 24 -2.30 2.19 13.33
N LEU A 25 -3.48 1.55 13.35
CA LEU A 25 -3.66 0.22 13.93
C LEU A 25 -2.80 -0.84 13.21
N ILE A 26 -2.78 -0.83 11.88
CA ILE A 26 -1.95 -1.74 11.08
C ILE A 26 -0.47 -1.53 11.36
N ILE A 27 -0.01 -0.27 11.41
CA ILE A 27 1.38 0.06 11.74
C ILE A 27 1.71 -0.45 13.15
N GLY A 28 0.83 -0.23 14.13
CA GLY A 28 0.99 -0.74 15.50
C GLY A 28 1.11 -2.26 15.54
N MET A 29 0.24 -3.00 14.85
CA MET A 29 0.32 -4.46 14.77
C MET A 29 1.62 -4.95 14.11
N ARG A 30 2.08 -4.25 13.07
CA ARG A 30 3.36 -4.56 12.42
C ARG A 30 4.53 -4.33 13.37
N MET A 31 4.56 -3.19 14.08
CA MET A 31 5.58 -2.87 15.09
C MET A 31 5.57 -3.90 16.23
N ALA A 32 4.39 -4.27 16.75
CA ALA A 32 4.24 -5.30 17.77
C ALA A 32 4.81 -6.65 17.32
N GLY A 33 4.57 -7.03 16.06
CA GLY A 33 5.19 -8.21 15.46
C GLY A 33 6.72 -8.12 15.34
N MET A 34 7.29 -6.95 15.04
CA MET A 34 8.75 -6.75 15.02
C MET A 34 9.38 -6.83 16.42
N MET A 35 8.64 -6.39 17.44
CA MET A 35 9.06 -6.46 18.85
C MET A 35 8.83 -7.84 19.49
N GLY A 36 8.29 -8.82 18.74
CA GLY A 36 7.98 -10.16 19.24
C GLY A 36 6.71 -10.25 20.10
N LEU A 37 5.90 -9.19 20.17
CA LEU A 37 4.65 -9.14 20.94
C LEU A 37 3.48 -9.85 20.24
N MET A 38 3.60 -10.14 18.95
CA MET A 38 2.60 -10.87 18.17
C MET A 38 3.28 -11.91 17.27
N PRO A 39 2.74 -13.14 17.14
CA PRO A 39 3.34 -14.16 16.28
C PRO A 39 3.39 -13.71 14.83
N GLN A 40 4.60 -13.66 14.26
CA GLN A 40 4.84 -13.45 12.83
C GLN A 40 5.66 -14.61 12.26
N ALA A 41 5.52 -14.86 10.95
CA ALA A 41 6.38 -15.82 10.27
C ALA A 41 7.84 -15.32 10.32
N PRO A 42 8.83 -16.20 10.60
CA PRO A 42 10.24 -15.83 10.57
C PRO A 42 10.60 -15.15 9.25
N GLY A 43 11.22 -13.98 9.32
CA GLY A 43 11.66 -13.22 8.14
C GLY A 43 10.56 -12.44 7.39
N GLU A 44 9.30 -12.42 7.85
CA GLU A 44 8.21 -11.72 7.15
C GLU A 44 8.44 -10.21 7.02
N ASN A 45 9.08 -9.58 8.01
CA ASN A 45 9.43 -8.15 7.94
C ASN A 45 10.53 -7.87 6.90
N PHE A 46 11.56 -8.71 6.85
CA PHE A 46 12.60 -8.63 5.81
C PHE A 46 11.99 -8.86 4.42
N ARG A 47 11.10 -9.86 4.28
CA ARG A 47 10.40 -10.12 3.03
C ARG A 47 9.52 -8.94 2.61
N MET A 48 8.80 -8.30 3.52
CA MET A 48 8.02 -7.10 3.21
C MET A 48 8.89 -5.93 2.72
N ILE A 49 10.03 -5.69 3.36
CA ILE A 49 10.95 -4.62 2.96
C ILE A 49 11.53 -4.93 1.57
N ALA A 50 11.97 -6.17 1.35
CA ALA A 50 12.45 -6.64 0.04
C ALA A 50 11.35 -6.54 -1.03
N GLU A 51 10.10 -6.89 -0.70
CA GLU A 51 8.96 -6.73 -1.61
C GLU A 51 8.74 -5.26 -2.00
N LYS A 52 8.83 -4.32 -1.04
CA LYS A 52 8.71 -2.87 -1.31
C LYS A 52 9.83 -2.34 -2.20
N GLN A 53 11.08 -2.73 -1.93
CA GLN A 53 12.22 -2.32 -2.77
C GLN A 53 12.12 -2.88 -4.19
N ALA A 54 11.80 -4.17 -4.32
CA ALA A 54 11.59 -4.79 -5.62
C ALA A 54 10.41 -4.15 -6.40
N ALA A 55 9.33 -3.76 -5.70
CA ALA A 55 8.22 -3.03 -6.32
C ALA A 55 8.67 -1.67 -6.88
N ALA A 56 9.51 -0.95 -6.13
CA ALA A 56 10.03 0.35 -6.55
C ALA A 56 10.92 0.23 -7.79
N SER A 57 11.84 -0.75 -7.81
CA SER A 57 12.69 -1.01 -8.98
C SER A 57 11.87 -1.43 -10.21
N GLU A 58 10.89 -2.33 -10.05
CA GLU A 58 9.98 -2.72 -11.13
C GLU A 58 9.15 -1.53 -11.64
N ALA A 59 8.68 -0.65 -10.74
CA ALA A 59 7.92 0.53 -11.11
C ALA A 59 8.77 1.52 -11.91
N MET A 60 10.02 1.77 -11.49
CA MET A 60 10.95 2.63 -12.23
C MET A 60 11.21 2.08 -13.64
N PHE A 61 11.46 0.77 -13.76
CA PHE A 61 11.66 0.13 -15.07
C PHE A 61 10.39 0.21 -15.94
N ALA A 62 9.21 0.00 -15.35
CA ALA A 62 7.94 0.09 -16.06
C ALA A 62 7.66 1.50 -16.59
N VAL A 63 7.97 2.54 -15.80
CA VAL A 63 7.87 3.95 -16.22
C VAL A 63 8.86 4.24 -17.34
N ALA A 64 10.13 3.85 -17.19
CA ALA A 64 11.15 4.06 -18.21
C ALA A 64 10.76 3.40 -19.54
N LYS A 65 10.31 2.13 -19.50
CA LYS A 65 9.81 1.41 -20.66
C LYS A 65 8.60 2.09 -21.29
N ALA A 66 7.65 2.56 -20.49
CA ALA A 66 6.46 3.27 -20.99
C ALA A 66 6.83 4.61 -21.63
N GLY A 67 7.79 5.35 -21.06
CA GLY A 67 8.31 6.59 -21.63
C GLY A 67 9.03 6.38 -22.97
N MET A 68 9.84 5.32 -23.08
CA MET A 68 10.55 4.99 -24.32
C MET A 68 9.62 4.69 -25.50
N ILE A 69 8.44 4.14 -25.25
CA ILE A 69 7.43 3.87 -26.29
C ILE A 69 6.47 5.05 -26.51
N GLY A 70 6.74 6.22 -25.93
CA GLY A 70 5.92 7.42 -26.07
C GLY A 70 4.54 7.31 -25.41
N ALA A 71 4.40 6.55 -24.32
CA ALA A 71 3.13 6.41 -23.62
C ALA A 71 2.68 7.73 -22.97
N SER A 72 1.36 7.94 -22.87
CA SER A 72 0.81 9.08 -22.15
C SER A 72 1.18 9.04 -20.66
N PRO A 73 1.23 10.21 -19.97
CA PRO A 73 1.53 10.28 -18.54
C PRO A 73 0.64 9.38 -17.66
N GLU A 74 -0.64 9.24 -18.00
CA GLU A 74 -1.58 8.35 -17.31
C GLU A 74 -1.21 6.87 -17.44
N ARG A 75 -0.74 6.45 -18.63
CA ARG A 75 -0.27 5.07 -18.86
C ARG A 75 1.06 4.81 -18.16
N MET A 76 1.95 5.80 -18.11
CA MET A 76 3.19 5.73 -17.34
C MET A 76 2.91 5.56 -15.85
N MET A 77 1.98 6.35 -15.29
CA MET A 77 1.57 6.23 -13.89
C MET A 77 0.90 4.88 -13.60
N SER A 78 0.03 4.43 -14.50
CA SER A 78 -0.61 3.10 -14.39
C SER A 78 0.43 1.97 -14.41
N ALA A 79 1.48 2.09 -15.24
CA ALA A 79 2.59 1.16 -15.29
C ALA A 79 3.42 1.18 -13.98
N ALA A 80 3.63 2.36 -13.39
CA ALA A 80 4.32 2.53 -12.12
C ALA A 80 3.58 1.87 -10.94
N LEU A 81 2.25 1.93 -10.93
CA LEU A 81 1.43 1.42 -9.82
C LEU A 81 1.21 -0.10 -9.87
N ARG A 82 1.36 -0.71 -11.04
CA ARG A 82 1.06 -2.13 -11.28
C ARG A 82 1.87 -3.09 -10.37
N PRO A 83 3.19 -2.90 -10.16
CA PRO A 83 3.99 -3.73 -9.25
C PRO A 83 3.55 -3.65 -7.78
N TYR A 84 3.16 -2.45 -7.32
CA TYR A 84 2.63 -2.23 -5.97
C TYR A 84 1.30 -2.96 -5.77
N GLY A 85 0.36 -2.85 -6.72
CA GLY A 85 -0.94 -3.54 -6.65
C GLY A 85 -0.79 -5.07 -6.56
N LYS A 86 0.14 -5.66 -7.32
CA LYS A 86 0.44 -7.11 -7.27
C LYS A 86 0.89 -7.54 -5.87
N ARG A 87 1.79 -6.79 -5.25
CA ARG A 87 2.35 -7.10 -3.91
C ARG A 87 1.35 -6.82 -2.79
N THR A 88 0.57 -5.75 -2.87
CA THR A 88 -0.52 -5.49 -1.91
C THR A 88 -1.54 -6.62 -1.92
N ARG A 89 -1.91 -7.13 -3.11
CA ARG A 89 -2.83 -8.27 -3.22
C ARG A 89 -2.24 -9.55 -2.65
N ALA A 90 -0.95 -9.80 -2.89
CA ALA A 90 -0.25 -10.93 -2.28
C ALA A 90 -0.17 -10.81 -0.75
N ASN A 91 0.15 -9.62 -0.22
CA ASN A 91 0.21 -9.33 1.21
C ASN A 91 -1.16 -9.52 1.89
N SER A 92 -2.22 -8.98 1.28
CA SER A 92 -3.59 -9.15 1.76
C SER A 92 -4.01 -10.62 1.81
N ARG A 93 -3.71 -11.41 0.76
CA ARG A 93 -3.99 -12.86 0.76
C ARG A 93 -3.25 -13.62 1.86
N ARG A 94 -2.03 -13.22 2.21
CA ARG A 94 -1.25 -13.84 3.30
C ARG A 94 -1.75 -13.44 4.68
N LEU A 95 -2.26 -12.23 4.84
CA LEU A 95 -2.88 -11.77 6.09
C LEU A 95 -4.21 -12.48 6.36
N THR A 96 -4.97 -12.83 5.32
CA THR A 96 -6.28 -13.48 5.45
C THR A 96 -6.24 -15.00 5.35
N ALA A 97 -5.16 -15.58 4.79
CA ALA A 97 -4.94 -17.02 4.84
C ALA A 97 -4.69 -17.43 6.29
N LYS A 98 -5.68 -18.11 6.90
CA LYS A 98 -5.58 -18.72 8.22
C LYS A 98 -4.37 -19.66 8.23
N LYS A 99 -3.59 -19.60 9.31
CA LYS A 99 -2.57 -20.60 9.60
C LYS A 99 -3.31 -21.81 10.17
N ASP A 100 -3.49 -22.84 9.36
CA ASP A 100 -3.93 -24.17 9.82
C ASP A 100 -2.89 -24.78 10.78
#